data_AF-A0A938W2H1-F1
#
_entry.id   AF-A0A938W2H1-F1
#
_cell.length_a   1.000
_cell.length_b   1.000
_cell.length_c   1.000
_cell.angle_alpha   90.00
_cell.angle_beta   90.00
_cell.angle_gamma   90.00
#
_symmetry.space_group_name_H-M   'P 1'
#
loop_
_entity.id
_entity.type
_entity.pdbx_description
1 polymer ?
#
loop_
_entity_poly.entity_id
_entity_poly.type
_entity_poly.pdbx_seq_one_letter_code
_entity_poly.pdbx_strand_id
1 'polypeptide(L)'
;MNPAAPSSGWSSAGQIDVVAAQRDRRCALLGEARWRREPMTVADLEALQAKRRTWLEDEKGWDVWLALFSRSGFSPALQERAAADSHLLLLTPADVVGAGR
;
A
#
# COMPACT_ATOMS: atom_id res chain seq x y z
N MET A 1 38.14 -18.93 4.50
CA MET A 1 36.82 -18.52 5.01
C MET A 1 36.31 -17.42 4.09
N ASN A 2 35.28 -17.69 3.30
CA ASN A 2 34.65 -16.72 2.39
C ASN A 2 33.40 -16.18 3.12
N PRO A 3 33.15 -14.87 3.23
CA PRO A 3 31.95 -14.40 3.92
C PRO A 3 30.70 -14.91 3.18
N ALA A 4 29.76 -15.46 3.94
CA ALA A 4 28.50 -15.97 3.41
C ALA A 4 27.76 -14.88 2.65
N ALA A 5 27.41 -15.16 1.39
CA ALA A 5 26.46 -14.34 0.65
C ALA A 5 25.15 -14.25 1.47
N PRO A 6 24.50 -13.08 1.55
CA PRO A 6 23.20 -12.98 2.21
C PRO A 6 22.26 -13.98 1.52
N SER A 7 21.73 -14.93 2.28
CA SER A 7 20.74 -15.89 1.80
C SER A 7 19.57 -15.10 1.23
N SER A 8 19.46 -15.08 -0.11
CA SER A 8 18.33 -14.51 -0.85
C SER A 8 17.10 -15.37 -0.65
N GLY A 9 16.54 -15.31 0.56
CA GLY A 9 15.25 -15.87 0.94
C GLY A 9 14.20 -14.76 0.98
N TRP A 10 14.03 -14.02 -0.11
CA TRP A 10 12.86 -13.17 -0.29
C TRP A 10 11.83 -13.97 -1.09
N SER A 11 10.78 -14.43 -0.41
CA SER A 11 9.56 -14.86 -1.07
C SER A 11 9.08 -13.73 -1.98
N SER A 12 8.70 -14.05 -3.21
CA SER A 12 8.23 -13.13 -4.26
C SER A 12 6.94 -12.35 -3.94
N ALA A 13 6.46 -12.44 -2.70
CA ALA A 13 5.47 -11.54 -2.13
C ALA A 13 6.08 -10.14 -2.08
N GLY A 14 5.94 -9.37 -3.17
CA GLY A 14 6.60 -8.08 -3.33
C GLY A 14 6.48 -7.19 -2.09
N GLN A 15 7.55 -6.44 -1.79
CA GLN A 15 7.62 -5.51 -0.66
C GLN A 15 6.38 -4.62 -0.59
N ILE A 16 5.76 -4.51 0.59
CA ILE A 16 4.74 -3.50 0.90
C ILE A 16 5.42 -2.42 1.74
N ASP A 17 5.30 -1.16 1.32
CA ASP A 17 6.04 -0.05 1.94
C ASP A 17 5.47 0.33 3.32
N VAL A 18 4.15 0.18 3.50
CA VAL A 18 3.45 0.52 4.74
C VAL A 18 2.53 -0.63 5.14
N VAL A 19 2.66 -1.09 6.38
CA VAL A 19 1.75 -2.07 6.98
C VAL A 19 1.38 -1.60 8.39
N ALA A 20 0.09 -1.52 8.68
CA ALA A 20 -0.43 -1.42 10.03
C ALA A 20 -1.52 -2.48 10.22
N ALA A 21 -1.55 -3.14 11.37
CA ALA A 21 -2.52 -4.20 11.64
C ALA A 21 -2.94 -4.16 13.11
N GLN A 22 -4.25 -4.29 13.36
CA GLN A 22 -4.83 -4.45 14.67
C GLN A 22 -5.63 -5.74 14.72
N ARG A 23 -5.02 -6.79 15.28
CA ARG A 23 -5.55 -8.16 15.29
C ARG A 23 -6.88 -8.28 16.05
N ASP A 24 -7.01 -7.62 17.19
CA ASP A 24 -8.23 -7.70 18.02
C ASP A 24 -9.46 -7.16 17.29
N ARG A 25 -9.28 -6.12 16.47
CA ARG A 25 -10.33 -5.55 15.64
C ARG A 25 -10.38 -6.15 14.23
N ARG A 26 -9.46 -7.06 13.92
CA ARG A 26 -9.26 -7.66 12.60
C ARG A 26 -9.26 -6.59 11.50
N CYS A 27 -8.47 -5.54 11.68
CA CYS A 27 -8.31 -4.53 10.65
C CYS A 27 -6.84 -4.31 10.30
N ALA A 28 -6.60 -3.99 9.03
CA ALA A 28 -5.27 -3.72 8.52
C ALA A 28 -5.29 -2.57 7.53
N LEU A 29 -4.17 -1.84 7.45
CA LEU A 29 -3.85 -0.88 6.41
C LEU A 29 -2.60 -1.38 5.69
N LEU A 30 -2.70 -1.55 4.38
CA LEU A 30 -1.56 -1.84 3.50
C LEU A 30 -1.35 -0.65 2.58
N GLY A 31 -0.10 -0.26 2.37
CA GLY A 31 0.18 0.89 1.52
C GLY A 31 1.44 0.80 0.69
N GLU A 32 1.42 1.55 -0.39
CA GLU A 32 2.52 1.69 -1.35
C GLU A 32 2.87 3.17 -1.50
N ALA A 33 4.16 3.50 -1.49
CA ALA A 33 4.65 4.85 -1.71
C ALA A 33 5.47 4.94 -2.99
N ARG A 34 5.08 5.85 -3.90
CA ARG A 34 5.88 6.13 -5.10
C ARG A 34 6.33 7.58 -5.17
N TRP A 35 7.64 7.76 -5.27
CA TRP A 35 8.28 9.08 -5.37
C TRP A 35 8.78 9.40 -6.78
N ARG A 36 7.93 9.18 -7.79
CA ARG A 36 8.22 9.47 -9.21
C ARG A 36 7.57 10.78 -9.68
N ARG A 37 7.77 11.19 -10.93
CA ARG A 37 7.15 12.41 -11.49
C ARG A 37 5.74 12.16 -12.02
N GLU A 38 5.45 10.92 -12.38
CA GLU A 38 4.18 10.49 -12.93
C GLU A 38 3.18 10.19 -11.80
N PRO A 39 1.90 10.57 -11.96
CA PRO A 39 0.84 10.16 -11.04
C PRO A 39 0.80 8.64 -10.83
N MET A 40 0.30 8.22 -9.68
CA MET A 40 -0.09 6.82 -9.50
C MET A 40 -1.38 6.53 -10.27
N THR A 41 -1.50 5.31 -10.74
CA THR A 41 -2.56 4.86 -11.64
C THR A 41 -3.31 3.67 -11.06
N VAL A 42 -4.38 3.24 -11.73
CA VAL A 42 -5.13 2.02 -11.37
C VAL A 42 -4.21 0.78 -11.34
N ALA A 43 -3.19 0.72 -12.21
CA ALA A 43 -2.24 -0.39 -12.20
C ALA A 43 -1.40 -0.45 -10.90
N ASP A 44 -1.13 0.69 -10.27
CA ASP A 44 -0.43 0.73 -8.98
C ASP A 44 -1.32 0.20 -7.85
N LEU A 45 -2.63 0.50 -7.91
CA LEU A 45 -3.62 -0.09 -6.99
C LEU A 45 -3.72 -1.60 -7.16
N GLU A 46 -3.83 -2.09 -8.39
CA GLU A 46 -3.91 -3.52 -8.71
C GLU A 46 -2.67 -4.27 -8.23
N ALA A 47 -1.48 -3.67 -8.38
CA ALA A 47 -0.24 -4.23 -7.85
C ALA A 47 -0.28 -4.37 -6.32
N LEU A 48 -0.74 -3.35 -5.59
CA LEU A 48 -0.90 -3.43 -4.13
C LEU A 48 -1.95 -4.47 -3.73
N GLN A 49 -3.07 -4.57 -4.46
CA GLN A 49 -4.09 -5.59 -4.23
C GLN A 49 -3.56 -7.01 -4.45
N ALA A 50 -2.68 -7.21 -5.43
CA ALA A 50 -2.01 -8.49 -5.64
C ALA A 50 -1.11 -8.85 -4.44
N LYS A 51 -0.29 -7.89 -3.96
CA LYS A 51 0.55 -8.08 -2.76
C LYS A 51 -0.27 -8.40 -1.51
N ARG A 52 -1.41 -7.71 -1.33
CA ARG A 52 -2.37 -7.98 -0.25
C ARG A 52 -2.78 -9.44 -0.22
N ARG A 53 -3.12 -10.02 -1.37
CA ARG A 53 -3.58 -11.42 -1.44
C ARG A 53 -2.52 -12.37 -0.90
N THR A 54 -1.26 -12.16 -1.25
CA THR A 54 -0.14 -12.97 -0.74
C THR A 54 0.11 -12.75 0.75
N TRP A 55 -0.19 -11.57 1.29
CA TRP A 55 0.01 -11.26 2.71
C TRP A 55 -1.09 -11.79 3.63
N LEU A 56 -2.32 -11.90 3.15
CA LEU A 56 -3.51 -12.19 3.96
C LEU A 56 -4.19 -13.50 3.54
N GLU A 57 -3.44 -14.46 2.98
CA GLU A 57 -3.98 -15.68 2.33
C GLU A 57 -5.06 -16.43 3.16
N ASP A 58 -5.08 -16.29 4.49
CA ASP A 58 -6.05 -16.95 5.38
C ASP A 58 -6.87 -16.02 6.30
N GLU A 59 -6.73 -14.69 6.20
CA GLU A 59 -7.35 -13.74 7.13
C GLU A 59 -8.77 -13.31 6.70
N LYS A 60 -9.65 -14.29 6.53
CA LYS A 60 -11.07 -14.05 6.21
C LYS A 60 -11.74 -13.18 7.29
N GLY A 61 -12.45 -12.15 6.84
CA GLY A 61 -13.21 -11.25 7.70
C GLY A 61 -12.40 -10.08 8.28
N TRP A 62 -11.18 -9.85 7.78
CA TRP A 62 -10.45 -8.63 8.09
C TRP A 62 -10.96 -7.43 7.30
N ASP A 63 -11.09 -6.29 7.98
CA ASP A 63 -11.36 -4.99 7.39
C ASP A 63 -10.04 -4.38 6.89
N VAL A 64 -9.83 -4.40 5.57
CA VAL A 64 -8.53 -4.06 4.97
C VAL A 64 -8.64 -2.76 4.18
N TRP A 65 -7.88 -1.79 4.63
CA TRP A 65 -7.67 -0.50 4.00
C TRP A 65 -6.45 -0.56 3.09
N LEU A 66 -6.53 0.12 1.95
CA LEU A 66 -5.43 0.31 1.02
C LEU A 66 -5.07 1.80 0.97
N ALA A 67 -3.79 2.12 1.07
CA ALA A 67 -3.30 3.49 0.95
C ALA A 67 -2.26 3.63 -0.16
N LEU A 68 -2.46 4.59 -1.07
CA LEU A 68 -1.47 4.95 -2.07
C LEU A 68 -0.92 6.33 -1.74
N PHE A 69 0.40 6.40 -1.59
CA PHE A 69 1.12 7.64 -1.30
C PHE A 69 1.84 8.12 -2.56
N SER A 70 1.47 9.31 -3.04
CA SER A 70 2.04 9.88 -4.25
C SER A 70 2.46 11.33 -4.06
N ARG A 71 3.71 11.65 -4.39
CA ARG A 71 4.15 13.05 -4.49
C ARG A 71 3.44 13.77 -5.64
N SER A 72 3.25 13.08 -6.76
CA SER A 72 2.82 13.68 -8.03
C SER A 72 1.32 13.53 -8.27
N GLY A 73 0.57 13.09 -7.26
CA GLY A 73 -0.87 12.89 -7.32
C GLY A 73 -1.28 11.58 -8.00
N PHE A 74 -2.53 11.56 -8.47
CA PHE A 74 -3.23 10.34 -8.88
C PHE A 74 -3.94 10.58 -10.23
N SER A 75 -4.06 9.54 -11.04
CA SER A 75 -4.84 9.63 -12.29
C SER A 75 -6.34 9.82 -12.00
N PRO A 76 -7.10 10.44 -12.91
CA PRO A 76 -8.55 10.63 -12.73
C PRO A 76 -9.30 9.33 -12.48
N ALA A 77 -8.96 8.28 -13.24
CA ALA A 77 -9.56 6.95 -13.06
C ALA A 77 -9.28 6.37 -11.66
N LEU A 78 -8.11 6.63 -11.07
CA LEU A 78 -7.81 6.17 -9.72
C LEU A 78 -8.57 7.00 -8.66
N GLN A 79 -8.74 8.29 -8.90
CA GLN A 79 -9.57 9.15 -8.03
C GLN A 79 -11.04 8.73 -8.04
N GLU A 80 -11.60 8.39 -9.20
CA GLU A 80 -12.95 7.85 -9.32
C GLU A 80 -13.11 6.54 -8.53
N ARG A 81 -12.10 5.66 -8.57
CA ARG A 81 -12.10 4.42 -7.78
C ARG A 81 -12.09 4.71 -6.28
N ALA A 82 -11.27 5.64 -5.83
CA ALA A 82 -11.22 6.02 -4.41
C ALA A 82 -12.51 6.70 -3.94
N ALA A 83 -13.18 7.48 -4.81
CA ALA A 83 -14.47 8.06 -4.49
C ALA A 83 -15.58 6.99 -4.32
N ALA A 84 -15.45 5.85 -5.00
CA ALA A 84 -16.40 4.74 -4.94
C ALA A 84 -16.07 3.69 -3.86
N ASP A 85 -14.85 3.70 -3.31
CA ASP A 85 -14.35 2.73 -2.34
C ASP A 85 -13.85 3.42 -1.07
N SER A 86 -14.64 3.35 0.00
CA SER A 86 -14.31 3.98 1.28
C SER A 86 -13.06 3.42 1.94
N HIS A 87 -12.56 2.26 1.52
CA HIS A 87 -11.34 1.64 2.05
C HIS A 87 -10.10 1.93 1.22
N LEU A 88 -10.21 2.79 0.20
CA LEU A 88 -9.08 3.24 -0.60
C LEU A 88 -8.72 4.70 -0.27
N LEU A 89 -7.54 4.89 0.31
CA LEU A 89 -6.97 6.18 0.65
C LEU A 89 -5.96 6.61 -0.42
N LEU A 90 -6.12 7.84 -0.92
CA LEU A 90 -5.16 8.50 -1.78
C LEU A 90 -4.52 9.65 -1.01
N LEU A 91 -3.24 9.53 -0.70
CA LEU A 91 -2.54 10.44 0.20
C LEU A 91 -1.36 11.12 -0.52
N THR A 92 -1.35 12.44 -0.46
CA THR A 92 -0.22 13.28 -0.88
C THR A 92 0.62 13.64 0.35
N PRO A 93 1.85 14.18 0.17
CA PRO A 93 2.64 14.65 1.30
C PRO A 93 1.87 15.61 2.22
N ALA A 94 1.04 16.48 1.64
CA ALA A 94 0.24 17.46 2.40
C ALA A 94 -0.77 16.80 3.35
N ASP A 95 -1.24 15.59 3.04
CA ASP A 95 -2.19 14.84 3.88
C ASP A 95 -1.49 14.14 5.05
N VAL A 96 -0.18 13.91 4.94
CA VAL A 96 0.62 13.15 5.91
C VAL A 96 1.41 14.06 6.84
N VAL A 97 1.85 15.22 6.35
CA VAL A 97 2.40 16.25 7.23
C VAL A 97 1.23 16.89 7.99
N GLY A 98 1.05 16.50 9.24
CA GLY A 98 0.04 17.12 10.12
C GLY A 98 0.13 18.64 10.01
N ALA A 99 -1.01 19.33 9.93
CA ALA A 99 -1.07 20.77 9.82
C ALA A 99 -0.16 21.38 10.90
N GLY A 100 1.03 21.84 10.49
CA GLY A 100 2.06 22.30 11.41
C GLY A 100 1.53 23.48 12.21
N ARG A 101 1.10 23.21 13.44
CA ARG A 101 0.84 24.17 14.50
C ARG A 101 1.20 23.55 15.83
#